data_AF-A0A820VQE5-F1
#
_entry.id   AF-A0A820VQE5-F1
#
_cell.length_a   1.000
_cell.length_b   1.000
_cell.length_c   1.000
_cell.angle_alpha   90.00
_cell.angle_beta   90.00
_cell.angle_gamma   90.00
#
_symmetry.space_group_name_H-M   'P 1'
#
loop_
_entity.id
_entity.type
_entity.pdbx_description
1 polymer ?
#
loop_
_entity_poly.entity_id
_entity_poly.type
_entity_poly.pdbx_seq_one_letter_code
_entity_poly.pdbx_strand_id
1 'polypeptide(L)'
;MSNRSNQTSNSNHLSFHCPSGELLWGQLHCICEGYFNRLHNRYDIPQSIPETLEGGTILQCSYQYRCRAAKGGWQAKLYRTRLTLESESFHSSYIIYNIHHNPVEILRRCAAFGKSLYQSHNDHSIIYINRYDWSWHHHYKFESEINQLLDIDNSNSDDDYSLKRLFGGLIMIIDSDSAINIIQQLKSNSTEPDDSPEKLFIQIYHESNNRVGLHLSIPNTKYEFAWLVFSSNQPNAKLLGIVYDGTYTLLKGQIILDQEDVVSWNEYE
;
A
#
# COMPACT_ATOMS: atom_id res chain seq x y z
N MET A 1 16.69 -32.77 -25.61
CA MET A 1 15.31 -32.24 -25.57
C MET A 1 14.77 -32.48 -24.17
N SER A 2 14.96 -31.51 -23.26
CA SER A 2 14.40 -31.58 -21.92
C SER A 2 13.11 -30.77 -21.88
N ASN A 3 12.00 -31.46 -21.55
CA ASN A 3 10.71 -30.85 -21.32
C ASN A 3 10.79 -29.93 -20.10
N ARG A 4 10.79 -28.61 -20.33
CA ARG A 4 10.45 -27.64 -19.28
C ARG A 4 8.95 -27.75 -19.06
N SER A 5 8.56 -28.39 -17.96
CA SER A 5 7.21 -28.32 -17.43
C SER A 5 6.90 -26.85 -17.11
N ASN A 6 5.94 -26.28 -17.83
CA ASN A 6 5.23 -25.07 -17.43
C ASN A 6 4.57 -25.33 -16.07
N GLN A 7 5.25 -24.95 -14.98
CA GLN A 7 4.61 -24.76 -13.69
C GLN A 7 3.88 -23.41 -13.74
N THR A 8 2.64 -23.42 -14.22
CA THR A 8 1.64 -22.44 -13.82
C THR A 8 1.34 -22.68 -12.34
N SER A 9 2.11 -22.05 -11.45
CA SER A 9 1.83 -22.08 -10.02
C SER A 9 0.58 -21.25 -9.75
N ASN A 10 -0.45 -21.90 -9.19
CA ASN A 10 -1.69 -21.27 -8.75
C ASN A 10 -1.39 -20.08 -7.82
N SER A 11 -1.69 -18.86 -8.27
CA SER A 11 -1.37 -17.59 -7.61
C SER A 11 -2.25 -17.24 -6.39
N ASN A 12 -2.71 -18.24 -5.63
CA ASN A 12 -3.48 -18.06 -4.38
C ASN A 12 -2.62 -17.60 -3.17
N HIS A 13 -1.38 -17.16 -3.40
CA HIS A 13 -0.43 -16.87 -2.33
C HIS A 13 -0.54 -15.44 -1.76
N LEU A 14 -1.15 -14.49 -2.49
CA LEU A 14 -1.26 -13.09 -2.06
C LEU A 14 -2.71 -12.71 -1.75
N SER A 15 -3.22 -13.20 -0.63
CA SER A 15 -4.58 -12.91 -0.20
C SER A 15 -4.68 -12.82 1.32
N PHE A 16 -5.63 -12.02 1.80
CA PHE A 16 -5.97 -11.92 3.21
C PHE A 16 -7.46 -11.69 3.39
N HIS A 17 -7.94 -11.77 4.62
CA HIS A 17 -9.34 -11.54 4.97
C HIS A 17 -9.46 -10.30 5.87
N CYS A 18 -10.41 -9.42 5.53
CA CYS A 18 -10.78 -8.26 6.34
C CYS A 18 -12.16 -8.47 6.97
N PRO A 19 -12.24 -9.00 8.21
CA PRO A 19 -13.50 -9.15 8.94
C PRO A 19 -14.00 -7.83 9.55
N SER A 20 -13.09 -6.94 9.96
CA SER A 20 -13.44 -5.69 10.65
C SER A 20 -14.21 -4.74 9.74
N GLY A 21 -13.90 -4.74 8.43
CA GLY A 21 -14.35 -3.73 7.48
C GLY A 21 -13.54 -2.44 7.58
N GLU A 22 -12.35 -2.50 8.15
CA GLU A 22 -11.42 -1.40 8.32
C GLU A 22 -9.99 -1.88 8.02
N LEU A 23 -9.28 -1.12 7.18
CA LEU A 23 -7.89 -1.40 6.82
C LEU A 23 -6.98 -0.27 7.27
N LEU A 24 -5.80 -0.63 7.76
CA LEU A 24 -4.68 0.28 7.93
C LEU A 24 -3.73 0.13 6.75
N TRP A 25 -3.10 1.22 6.33
CA TRP A 25 -2.26 1.24 5.14
C TRP A 25 -1.02 2.12 5.30
N GLY A 26 0.06 1.78 4.58
CA GLY A 26 1.31 2.54 4.57
C GLY A 26 2.49 1.77 5.17
N GLN A 27 3.55 2.46 5.56
CA GLN A 27 4.69 1.86 6.26
C GLN A 27 4.37 1.61 7.74
N LEU A 28 5.25 0.92 8.48
CA LEU A 28 4.96 0.52 9.87
C LEU A 28 4.52 1.69 10.77
N HIS A 29 5.14 2.87 10.67
CA HIS A 29 4.74 4.05 11.44
C HIS A 29 3.33 4.53 11.07
N CYS A 30 2.95 4.47 9.77
CA CYS A 30 1.60 4.77 9.31
C CYS A 30 0.60 3.79 9.91
N ILE A 31 0.96 2.51 9.98
CA ILE A 31 0.13 1.48 10.62
C ILE A 31 -0.07 1.80 12.12
N CYS A 32 0.98 2.18 12.83
CA CYS A 32 0.88 2.60 14.23
C CYS A 32 0.00 3.86 14.38
N GLU A 33 0.17 4.85 13.51
CA GLU A 33 -0.66 6.07 13.52
C GLU A 33 -2.13 5.76 13.23
N GLY A 34 -2.43 4.96 12.21
CA GLY A 34 -3.77 4.51 11.88
C GLY A 34 -4.43 3.69 12.98
N TYR A 35 -3.63 2.95 13.75
CA TYR A 35 -4.08 2.25 14.95
C TYR A 35 -4.52 3.24 16.04
N PHE A 36 -3.73 4.26 16.35
CA PHE A 36 -4.10 5.28 17.33
C PHE A 36 -5.27 6.16 16.88
N ASN A 37 -5.39 6.43 15.57
CA ASN A 37 -6.52 7.15 14.99
C ASN A 37 -7.86 6.43 15.15
N ARG A 38 -7.88 5.12 15.47
CA ARG A 38 -9.09 4.37 15.87
C ARG A 38 -9.89 5.11 16.94
N LEU A 39 -9.19 5.61 17.96
CA LEU A 39 -9.80 6.25 19.13
C LEU A 39 -10.56 7.52 18.78
N HIS A 40 -10.27 8.09 17.61
CA HIS A 40 -10.87 9.34 17.13
C HIS A 40 -11.88 9.13 16.00
N ASN A 41 -12.16 7.88 15.58
CA ASN A 41 -13.03 7.57 14.43
C ASN A 41 -12.67 8.36 13.15
N ARG A 42 -11.37 8.56 12.91
CA ARG A 42 -10.86 9.28 11.74
C ARG A 42 -10.50 8.31 10.63
N TYR A 43 -10.86 8.66 9.40
CA TYR A 43 -10.65 7.82 8.23
C TYR A 43 -10.19 8.66 7.05
N ASP A 44 -9.37 8.06 6.20
CA ASP A 44 -9.13 8.56 4.86
C ASP A 44 -10.38 8.32 4.02
N ILE A 45 -10.96 9.40 3.50
CA ILE A 45 -12.10 9.38 2.59
C ILE A 45 -11.89 10.46 1.51
N PRO A 46 -12.51 10.31 0.33
CA PRO A 46 -12.23 11.21 -0.79
C PRO A 46 -12.56 12.69 -0.54
N GLN A 47 -13.47 13.01 0.38
CA GLN A 47 -13.91 14.38 0.64
C GLN A 47 -13.19 15.04 1.82
N SER A 48 -12.34 14.31 2.53
CA SER A 48 -11.52 14.84 3.60
C SER A 48 -10.04 14.58 3.32
N ILE A 49 -9.62 14.89 2.10
CA ILE A 49 -8.20 14.83 1.78
C ILE A 49 -7.50 15.88 2.61
N PRO A 50 -6.44 15.50 3.35
CA PRO A 50 -5.74 16.43 4.21
C PRO A 50 -5.21 17.61 3.38
N GLU A 51 -5.28 18.81 3.96
CA GLU A 51 -4.55 19.94 3.41
C GLU A 51 -3.06 19.62 3.39
N THR A 52 -2.37 20.18 2.40
CA THR A 52 -0.92 20.06 2.33
C THR A 52 -0.30 20.76 3.53
N LEU A 53 0.63 20.09 4.20
CA LEU A 53 1.35 20.64 5.34
C LEU A 53 2.09 21.91 4.93
N GLU A 54 2.02 22.96 5.77
CA GLU A 54 2.71 24.21 5.53
C GLU A 54 4.22 24.06 5.80
N GLY A 55 5.05 24.55 4.87
CA GLY A 55 6.50 24.62 5.00
C GLY A 55 7.29 23.56 4.20
N GLY A 56 8.60 23.77 4.09
CA GLY A 56 9.52 22.89 3.36
C GLY A 56 9.48 23.05 1.82
N THR A 57 10.25 22.22 1.13
CA THR A 57 10.29 22.13 -0.35
C THR A 57 9.50 20.95 -0.90
N ILE A 58 8.81 20.21 -0.03
CA ILE A 58 8.16 18.93 -0.33
C ILE A 58 6.68 19.05 0.04
N LEU A 59 5.80 18.78 -0.93
CA LEU A 59 4.35 18.71 -0.69
C LEU A 59 3.99 17.39 -0.01
N GLN A 60 3.37 17.49 1.16
CA GLN A 60 3.03 16.36 2.04
C GLN A 60 1.62 16.51 2.58
N CYS A 61 0.88 15.42 2.67
CA CYS A 61 -0.44 15.37 3.29
C CYS A 61 -0.40 14.43 4.51
N SER A 62 -1.02 14.84 5.63
CA SER A 62 -1.14 14.01 6.83
C SER A 62 -2.42 13.18 6.78
N TYR A 63 -2.34 12.00 6.18
CA TYR A 63 -3.43 11.04 6.14
C TYR A 63 -3.67 10.42 7.52
N GLN A 64 -4.82 9.77 7.67
CA GLN A 64 -5.21 9.05 8.88
C GLN A 64 -4.68 7.61 8.88
N TYR A 65 -4.19 7.12 7.73
CA TYR A 65 -3.67 5.77 7.51
C TYR A 65 -4.66 4.66 7.89
N ARG A 66 -5.95 4.98 7.75
CA ARG A 66 -7.07 4.16 8.18
C ARG A 66 -8.24 4.39 7.24
N CYS A 67 -8.76 3.33 6.62
CA CYS A 67 -9.90 3.42 5.72
C CYS A 67 -11.03 2.52 6.21
N ARG A 68 -12.28 2.95 5.98
CA ARG A 68 -13.38 1.98 5.88
C ARG A 68 -13.15 1.13 4.65
N ALA A 69 -13.39 -0.16 4.72
CA ALA A 69 -13.07 -1.11 3.66
C ALA A 69 -14.21 -2.09 3.43
N ALA A 70 -14.25 -2.67 2.22
CA ALA A 70 -15.10 -3.81 1.95
C ALA A 70 -14.69 -5.00 2.84
N LYS A 71 -15.66 -5.58 3.55
CA LYS A 71 -15.44 -6.85 4.28
C LYS A 71 -15.21 -7.97 3.29
N GLY A 72 -14.55 -9.04 3.73
CA GLY A 72 -14.38 -10.24 2.91
C GLY A 72 -12.95 -10.48 2.47
N GLY A 73 -12.80 -11.22 1.37
CA GLY A 73 -11.50 -11.57 0.82
C GLY A 73 -10.86 -10.41 0.09
N TRP A 74 -9.55 -10.27 0.27
CA TRP A 74 -8.70 -9.34 -0.43
C TRP A 74 -7.56 -10.10 -1.09
N GLN A 75 -7.15 -9.65 -2.27
CA GLN A 75 -6.08 -10.24 -3.06
C GLN A 75 -5.12 -9.15 -3.53
N ALA A 76 -3.85 -9.51 -3.68
CA ALA A 76 -2.88 -8.70 -4.39
C ALA A 76 -2.41 -9.41 -5.65
N LYS A 77 -2.26 -8.67 -6.74
CA LYS A 77 -1.70 -9.15 -7.99
C LYS A 77 -0.62 -8.22 -8.46
N LEU A 78 0.44 -8.80 -9.01
CA LEU A 78 1.49 -8.05 -9.66
C LEU A 78 1.00 -7.55 -11.03
N TYR A 79 1.22 -6.28 -11.33
CA TYR A 79 1.08 -5.75 -12.68
C TYR A 79 2.45 -5.33 -13.22
N ARG A 80 2.57 -5.33 -14.54
CA ARG A 80 3.78 -4.96 -15.27
C ARG A 80 3.50 -3.69 -16.07
N THR A 81 4.52 -2.85 -16.21
CA THR A 81 4.47 -1.69 -17.10
C THR A 81 5.47 -1.87 -18.21
N ARG A 82 5.10 -1.40 -19.39
CA ARG A 82 5.98 -1.17 -20.53
C ARG A 82 5.92 0.33 -20.84
N LEU A 83 7.09 1.00 -20.87
CA LEU A 83 7.19 2.47 -21.00
C LEU A 83 7.31 2.97 -22.45
N THR A 84 7.69 2.11 -23.39
CA THR A 84 7.61 2.34 -24.84
C THR A 84 7.33 1.03 -25.57
N LEU A 85 6.88 1.07 -26.82
CA LEU A 85 6.61 -0.13 -27.62
C LEU A 85 7.84 -1.05 -27.77
N GLU A 86 9.04 -0.47 -27.75
CA GLU A 86 10.33 -1.16 -27.91
C GLU A 86 10.90 -1.68 -26.59
N SER A 87 10.38 -1.22 -25.45
CA SER A 87 10.87 -1.64 -24.13
C SER A 87 10.29 -3.00 -23.70
N GLU A 88 11.11 -3.79 -23.01
CA GLU A 88 10.58 -4.96 -22.29
C GLU A 88 9.69 -4.48 -21.13
N SER A 89 8.57 -5.19 -20.92
CA SER A 89 7.75 -4.94 -19.74
C SER A 89 8.53 -5.36 -18.48
N PHE A 90 8.55 -4.52 -17.46
CA PHE A 90 9.16 -4.85 -16.17
C PHE A 90 8.10 -4.98 -15.07
N HIS A 91 8.45 -5.64 -13.97
CA HIS A 91 7.58 -5.70 -12.81
C HIS A 91 7.49 -4.31 -12.22
N SER A 92 6.30 -3.73 -12.25
CA SER A 92 6.14 -2.34 -11.87
C SER A 92 5.61 -2.21 -10.47
N SER A 93 4.59 -3.00 -10.11
CA SER A 93 4.05 -3.03 -8.75
C SER A 93 2.89 -4.00 -8.52
N TYR A 94 2.04 -3.71 -7.54
CA TYR A 94 0.88 -4.47 -7.11
C TYR A 94 -0.42 -3.67 -7.17
N ILE A 95 -1.49 -4.35 -7.57
CA ILE A 95 -2.87 -3.96 -7.22
C ILE A 95 -3.33 -4.85 -6.06
N ILE A 96 -3.82 -4.24 -4.99
CA ILE A 96 -4.50 -4.91 -3.87
C ILE A 96 -5.98 -4.58 -3.97
N TYR A 97 -6.88 -5.57 -3.98
CA TYR A 97 -8.30 -5.35 -4.23
C TYR A 97 -9.17 -6.34 -3.46
N ASN A 98 -10.40 -5.92 -3.14
CA ASN A 98 -11.41 -6.81 -2.62
C ASN A 98 -11.94 -7.71 -3.75
N ILE A 99 -12.08 -9.01 -3.49
CA ILE A 99 -12.37 -10.04 -4.51
C ILE A 99 -13.70 -9.86 -5.25
N HIS A 100 -14.60 -9.00 -4.74
CA HIS A 100 -15.87 -8.69 -5.38
C HIS A 100 -15.77 -7.56 -6.41
N HIS A 101 -14.57 -7.00 -6.62
CA HIS A 101 -14.32 -5.92 -7.57
C HIS A 101 -13.29 -6.32 -8.62
N ASN A 102 -13.45 -5.77 -9.83
CA ASN A 102 -12.57 -6.10 -10.94
C ASN A 102 -11.25 -5.31 -10.86
N PRO A 103 -10.09 -5.98 -10.68
CA PRO A 103 -8.80 -5.29 -10.59
C PRO A 103 -8.42 -4.56 -11.88
N VAL A 104 -8.85 -5.05 -13.06
CA VAL A 104 -8.60 -4.40 -14.36
C VAL A 104 -9.29 -3.04 -14.41
N GLU A 105 -10.53 -2.96 -13.94
CA GLU A 105 -11.29 -1.70 -13.89
C GLU A 105 -10.65 -0.69 -12.93
N ILE A 106 -10.24 -1.14 -11.74
CA ILE A 106 -9.55 -0.31 -10.74
C ILE A 106 -8.26 0.27 -11.33
N LEU A 107 -7.43 -0.56 -11.97
CA LEU A 107 -6.19 -0.11 -12.61
C LEU A 107 -6.46 0.89 -13.74
N ARG A 108 -7.42 0.63 -14.63
CA ARG A 108 -7.82 1.55 -15.70
C ARG A 108 -8.23 2.90 -15.15
N ARG A 109 -9.07 2.92 -14.11
CA ARG A 109 -9.53 4.16 -13.49
C ARG A 109 -8.36 4.96 -12.92
N CYS A 110 -7.43 4.32 -12.21
CA CYS A 110 -6.25 4.99 -11.67
C CYS A 110 -5.32 5.54 -12.77
N ALA A 111 -5.08 4.75 -13.82
CA ALA A 111 -4.23 5.16 -14.94
C ALA A 111 -4.83 6.34 -15.71
N ALA A 112 -6.16 6.33 -15.92
CA ALA A 112 -6.86 7.36 -16.68
C ALA A 112 -6.65 8.79 -16.16
N PHE A 113 -6.44 8.96 -14.85
CA PHE A 113 -6.21 10.29 -14.26
C PHE A 113 -4.75 10.56 -13.86
N GLY A 114 -3.95 9.51 -13.62
CA GLY A 114 -2.56 9.67 -13.20
C GLY A 114 -2.41 10.26 -11.80
N LYS A 115 -1.79 11.43 -11.65
CA LYS A 115 -1.54 12.06 -10.34
C LYS A 115 -2.44 13.28 -10.12
N SER A 116 -3.08 13.37 -8.95
CA SER A 116 -3.78 14.60 -8.53
C SER A 116 -3.80 14.75 -7.01
N LEU A 117 -3.04 15.72 -6.51
CA LEU A 117 -3.02 16.06 -5.09
C LEU A 117 -4.30 16.78 -4.64
N TYR A 118 -5.01 17.44 -5.57
CA TYR A 118 -6.14 18.33 -5.27
C TYR A 118 -7.47 17.81 -5.80
N GLN A 119 -7.59 16.52 -6.12
CA GLN A 119 -8.82 15.92 -6.69
C GLN A 119 -9.38 16.66 -7.90
N SER A 120 -8.51 17.23 -8.73
CA SER A 120 -8.93 18.00 -9.90
C SER A 120 -9.42 17.13 -11.07
N HIS A 121 -9.59 15.82 -10.85
CA HIS A 121 -10.04 14.84 -11.84
C HIS A 121 -11.50 14.47 -11.65
N ASN A 122 -12.13 13.93 -12.70
CA ASN A 122 -13.56 13.63 -12.71
C ASN A 122 -13.97 12.47 -11.77
N ASP A 123 -13.05 11.55 -11.44
CA ASP A 123 -13.34 10.43 -10.55
C ASP A 123 -12.95 10.74 -9.11
N HIS A 124 -13.78 11.55 -8.43
CA HIS A 124 -13.56 11.95 -7.03
C HIS A 124 -13.68 10.83 -6.00
N SER A 125 -13.70 9.56 -6.41
CA SER A 125 -13.64 8.42 -5.51
C SER A 125 -12.24 7.82 -5.41
N ILE A 126 -11.24 8.40 -6.07
CA ILE A 126 -9.86 7.95 -6.01
C ILE A 126 -8.98 9.00 -5.36
N ILE A 127 -8.18 8.60 -4.38
CA ILE A 127 -7.19 9.46 -3.72
C ILE A 127 -5.80 9.05 -4.19
N TYR A 128 -5.04 10.01 -4.72
CA TYR A 128 -3.62 9.82 -5.01
C TYR A 128 -2.77 10.10 -3.77
N ILE A 129 -1.81 9.22 -3.50
CA ILE A 129 -0.88 9.27 -2.39
C ILE A 129 0.53 9.47 -2.94
N ASN A 130 1.20 10.53 -2.50
CA ASN A 130 2.56 10.84 -2.86
C ASN A 130 3.57 10.03 -2.02
N ARG A 131 4.80 9.90 -2.50
CA ARG A 131 5.87 9.17 -1.79
C ARG A 131 6.21 9.69 -0.40
N TYR A 132 5.90 10.95 -0.14
CA TYR A 132 6.18 11.61 1.12
C TYR A 132 5.03 11.49 2.12
N ASP A 133 3.85 11.08 1.65
CA ASP A 133 2.62 11.04 2.44
C ASP A 133 2.50 9.76 3.28
N TRP A 134 3.44 8.84 3.14
CA TRP A 134 3.41 7.52 3.78
C TRP A 134 4.81 6.97 4.09
N SER A 135 5.77 7.89 4.19
CA SER A 135 7.17 7.60 4.48
C SER A 135 7.67 8.35 5.72
N TRP A 136 8.98 8.36 5.95
CA TRP A 136 9.72 9.01 7.04
C TRP A 136 9.31 10.42 7.46
N HIS A 137 8.44 11.08 6.71
CA HIS A 137 7.99 12.45 6.94
C HIS A 137 6.56 12.53 7.52
N HIS A 138 6.13 11.50 8.24
CA HIS A 138 4.84 11.47 8.92
C HIS A 138 4.74 12.51 10.06
N HIS A 139 3.51 12.85 10.44
CA HIS A 139 3.23 13.97 11.34
C HIS A 139 3.53 13.61 12.81
N TYR A 140 4.11 14.57 13.54
CA TYR A 140 4.59 14.43 14.93
C TYR A 140 3.51 14.18 16.01
N LYS A 141 2.24 13.98 15.64
CA LYS A 141 1.14 13.99 16.63
C LYS A 141 1.20 12.78 17.57
N PHE A 142 1.56 11.62 17.03
CA PHE A 142 1.68 10.37 17.78
C PHE A 142 3.14 9.90 17.88
N GLU A 143 4.12 10.76 17.60
CA GLU A 143 5.52 10.34 17.53
C GLU A 143 5.99 9.71 18.84
N SER A 144 5.64 10.30 19.99
CA SER A 144 6.00 9.73 21.29
C SER A 144 5.36 8.37 21.54
N GLU A 145 4.09 8.21 21.21
CA GLU A 145 3.32 6.98 21.39
C GLU A 145 3.78 5.88 20.44
N ILE A 146 4.12 6.23 19.20
CA ILE A 146 4.69 5.32 18.21
C ILE A 146 6.08 4.87 18.67
N ASN A 147 6.95 5.79 19.08
CA ASN A 147 8.28 5.46 19.59
C ASN A 147 8.18 4.57 20.84
N GLN A 148 7.26 4.87 21.76
CA GLN A 148 7.00 4.02 22.93
C GLN A 148 6.47 2.64 22.53
N LEU A 149 5.53 2.57 21.59
CA LEU A 149 4.95 1.31 21.10
C LEU A 149 6.00 0.42 20.44
N LEU A 150 6.92 1.03 19.70
CA LEU A 150 7.98 0.36 18.96
C LEU A 150 9.28 0.19 19.75
N ASP A 151 9.35 0.71 20.99
CA ASP A 151 10.53 0.66 21.87
C ASP A 151 11.76 1.37 21.28
N ILE A 152 11.52 2.47 20.57
CA ILE A 152 12.56 3.26 19.93
C ILE A 152 13.14 4.21 20.97
N ASP A 153 14.41 3.98 21.33
CA ASP A 153 15.16 4.86 22.20
C ASP A 153 15.83 5.99 21.40
N ASN A 154 15.26 7.20 21.50
CA ASN A 154 15.78 8.39 20.83
C ASN A 154 17.07 8.95 21.46
N SER A 155 17.57 8.35 22.55
CA SER A 155 18.81 8.80 23.22
C SER A 155 20.09 8.31 22.56
N ASN A 156 20.02 7.26 21.73
CA ASN A 156 21.16 6.72 20.97
C ASN A 156 20.95 7.00 19.46
N SER A 157 21.54 8.10 18.97
CA SER A 157 21.24 8.65 17.66
C SER A 157 21.64 7.80 16.44
N ASP A 158 22.42 6.72 16.60
CA ASP A 158 23.05 6.03 15.47
C ASP A 158 22.74 4.54 15.25
N ASP A 159 22.25 3.77 16.21
CA ASP A 159 22.53 2.31 16.16
C ASP A 159 21.35 1.34 16.00
N ASP A 160 20.21 1.73 15.41
CA ASP A 160 19.27 0.70 14.91
C ASP A 160 18.84 0.86 13.45
N TYR A 161 19.80 0.59 12.56
CA TYR A 161 19.56 0.42 11.12
C TYR A 161 18.50 -0.65 10.81
N SER A 162 18.23 -1.61 11.71
CA SER A 162 17.28 -2.70 11.50
C SER A 162 15.83 -2.23 11.64
N LEU A 163 15.52 -1.47 12.70
CA LEU A 163 14.23 -0.80 12.86
C LEU A 163 14.02 0.25 11.77
N LYS A 164 15.07 1.01 11.42
CA LYS A 164 15.01 2.00 10.34
C LYS A 164 14.53 1.38 9.01
N ARG A 165 14.94 0.15 8.69
CA ARG A 165 14.52 -0.55 7.46
C ARG A 165 13.04 -0.96 7.45
N LEU A 166 12.41 -1.19 8.60
CA LEU A 166 10.97 -1.47 8.69
C LEU A 166 10.11 -0.24 8.30
N PHE A 167 10.71 0.95 8.29
CA PHE A 167 10.08 2.20 7.87
C PHE A 167 10.43 2.60 6.43
N GLY A 168 10.91 1.71 5.56
CA GLY A 168 11.24 2.09 4.19
C GLY A 168 10.99 0.99 3.16
N GLY A 169 10.47 1.35 1.99
CA GLY A 169 10.37 0.46 0.81
C GLY A 169 9.27 -0.60 0.89
N LEU A 170 8.29 -0.38 1.76
CA LEU A 170 7.35 -1.41 2.20
C LEU A 170 5.94 -0.84 2.37
N ILE A 171 4.99 -1.29 1.54
CA ILE A 171 3.57 -1.05 1.80
C ILE A 171 3.00 -2.19 2.65
N MET A 172 2.44 -1.84 3.80
CA MET A 172 1.62 -2.72 4.61
C MET A 172 0.15 -2.38 4.39
N ILE A 173 -0.68 -3.41 4.29
CA ILE A 173 -2.15 -3.30 4.28
C ILE A 173 -2.68 -4.38 5.19
N ILE A 174 -3.32 -3.98 6.28
CA ILE A 174 -3.69 -4.91 7.35
C ILE A 174 -5.10 -4.63 7.86
N ASP A 175 -5.79 -5.68 8.29
CA ASP A 175 -7.04 -5.55 9.03
C ASP A 175 -6.80 -4.86 10.37
N SER A 176 -7.64 -3.85 10.66
CA SER A 176 -7.37 -2.96 11.80
C SER A 176 -7.48 -3.64 13.17
N ASP A 177 -8.29 -4.69 13.32
CA ASP A 177 -8.41 -5.42 14.58
C ASP A 177 -7.19 -6.30 14.85
N SER A 178 -6.38 -6.58 13.82
CA SER A 178 -5.15 -7.37 13.94
C SER A 178 -3.90 -6.53 14.16
N ALA A 179 -4.01 -5.20 14.09
CA ALA A 179 -2.87 -4.28 14.05
C ALA A 179 -1.92 -4.41 15.25
N ILE A 180 -2.45 -4.48 16.47
CA ILE A 180 -1.61 -4.57 17.67
C ILE A 180 -0.78 -5.85 17.70
N ASN A 181 -1.38 -6.98 17.31
CA ASN A 181 -0.70 -8.27 17.26
C ASN A 181 0.42 -8.26 16.21
N ILE A 182 0.19 -7.61 15.07
CA ILE A 182 1.19 -7.43 14.01
C ILE A 182 2.36 -6.60 14.49
N ILE A 183 2.08 -5.45 15.10
CA ILE A 183 3.10 -4.54 15.61
C ILE A 183 3.97 -5.27 16.64
N GLN A 184 3.36 -6.04 17.55
CA GLN A 184 4.07 -6.85 18.53
C GLN A 184 4.91 -7.99 17.90
N GLN A 185 4.39 -8.68 16.89
CA GLN A 185 5.12 -9.72 16.16
C GLN A 185 6.33 -9.17 15.40
N LEU A 186 6.18 -8.02 14.74
CA LEU A 186 7.28 -7.36 14.04
C LEU A 186 8.35 -6.91 15.03
N LYS A 187 7.94 -6.40 16.19
CA LYS A 187 8.85 -6.05 17.29
C LYS A 187 9.62 -7.26 17.81
N SER A 188 9.00 -8.43 17.96
CA SER A 188 9.69 -9.62 18.47
C SER A 188 10.64 -10.27 17.45
N ASN A 189 10.39 -10.06 16.16
CA ASN A 189 11.16 -10.64 15.06
C ASN A 189 12.25 -9.69 14.51
N SER A 190 12.44 -8.52 15.13
CA SER A 190 13.39 -7.49 14.69
C SER A 190 14.87 -7.90 14.77
N THR A 191 15.18 -9.11 15.24
CA THR A 191 16.56 -9.53 15.49
C THR A 191 17.34 -10.00 14.26
N GLU A 192 16.73 -10.42 13.14
CA GLU A 192 17.48 -10.68 11.89
C GLU A 192 16.63 -10.50 10.61
N PRO A 193 16.90 -9.47 9.78
CA PRO A 193 16.40 -9.43 8.41
C PRO A 193 17.34 -10.26 7.52
N ASP A 194 16.88 -11.46 7.19
CA ASP A 194 17.48 -12.26 6.13
C ASP A 194 17.10 -11.61 4.77
N ASP A 195 18.10 -11.06 4.07
CA ASP A 195 18.01 -10.31 2.80
C ASP A 195 17.47 -11.14 1.60
N SER A 196 16.79 -12.26 1.85
CA SER A 196 16.19 -13.06 0.79
C SER A 196 14.99 -12.32 0.17
N PRO A 197 14.97 -12.13 -1.17
CA PRO A 197 13.85 -11.50 -1.89
C PRO A 197 12.53 -12.29 -1.81
N GLU A 198 12.54 -13.46 -1.17
CA GLU A 198 11.39 -14.35 -0.99
C GLU A 198 10.72 -14.20 0.39
N LYS A 199 11.36 -13.53 1.37
CA LYS A 199 10.73 -13.14 2.66
C LYS A 199 9.79 -11.93 2.56
N LEU A 200 9.56 -11.46 1.32
CA LEU A 200 8.74 -10.33 0.88
C LEU A 200 7.23 -10.42 1.22
N PHE A 201 6.82 -11.40 2.04
CA PHE A 201 5.42 -11.74 2.29
C PHE A 201 5.23 -12.12 3.76
N ILE A 202 4.97 -11.15 4.63
CA ILE A 202 4.46 -11.49 5.96
C ILE A 202 2.95 -11.67 5.81
N GLN A 203 2.55 -12.91 5.59
CA GLN A 203 1.19 -13.33 5.87
C GLN A 203 1.01 -13.21 7.36
N ILE A 204 0.33 -12.17 7.79
CA ILE A 204 0.04 -12.01 9.21
C ILE A 204 -1.07 -12.98 9.55
N TYR A 205 -0.84 -13.84 10.53
CA TYR A 205 -1.84 -14.77 11.01
C TYR A 205 -2.50 -14.22 12.27
N HIS A 206 -3.84 -14.27 12.30
CA HIS A 206 -4.59 -14.25 13.55
C HIS A 206 -4.48 -15.61 14.25
N GLU A 207 -4.82 -15.71 15.54
CA GLU A 207 -4.81 -16.94 16.36
C GLU A 207 -5.44 -18.17 15.69
N SER A 208 -6.31 -17.96 14.69
CA SER A 208 -7.00 -18.98 13.92
C SER A 208 -6.31 -19.38 12.60
N ASN A 209 -5.04 -19.03 12.38
CA ASN A 209 -4.29 -19.27 11.13
C ASN A 209 -4.90 -18.58 9.88
N ASN A 210 -5.67 -17.51 10.08
CA ASN A 210 -6.21 -16.70 8.99
C ASN A 210 -5.29 -15.52 8.67
N ARG A 211 -5.02 -15.31 7.37
CA ARG A 211 -4.25 -14.16 6.88
C ARG A 211 -5.05 -12.88 7.06
N VAL A 212 -4.50 -11.88 7.73
CA VAL A 212 -5.19 -10.61 8.06
C VAL A 212 -4.52 -9.37 7.46
N GLY A 213 -3.47 -9.56 6.67
CA GLY A 213 -2.84 -8.46 5.95
C GLY A 213 -1.77 -8.93 4.99
N LEU A 214 -1.22 -7.96 4.27
CA LEU A 214 -0.09 -8.12 3.36
C LEU A 214 0.96 -7.07 3.68
N HIS A 215 2.20 -7.47 3.46
CA HIS A 215 3.37 -6.62 3.49
C HIS A 215 4.04 -6.84 2.13
N LEU A 216 4.08 -5.82 1.28
CA LEU A 216 4.58 -5.91 -0.08
C LEU A 216 5.75 -4.95 -0.26
N SER A 217 6.81 -5.44 -0.90
CA SER A 217 7.98 -4.66 -1.27
C SER A 217 8.26 -4.81 -2.76
N ILE A 218 9.00 -3.86 -3.30
CA ILE A 218 9.75 -4.03 -4.53
C ILE A 218 11.20 -3.66 -4.20
N PRO A 219 12.18 -4.49 -4.57
CA PRO A 219 13.58 -4.16 -4.29
C PRO A 219 14.01 -2.88 -5.00
N ASN A 220 14.87 -2.10 -4.35
CA ASN A 220 15.55 -0.91 -4.90
C ASN A 220 14.63 0.24 -5.34
N THR A 221 13.48 0.43 -4.68
CA THR A 221 12.58 1.54 -4.98
C THR A 221 12.99 2.80 -4.19
N LYS A 222 13.08 3.94 -4.89
CA LYS A 222 13.33 5.24 -4.26
C LYS A 222 12.07 6.09 -4.19
N TYR A 223 11.12 5.90 -5.11
CA TYR A 223 9.95 6.76 -5.26
C TYR A 223 8.70 5.90 -5.41
N GLU A 224 7.91 5.86 -4.35
CA GLU A 224 6.77 4.97 -4.23
C GLU A 224 5.47 5.78 -4.19
N PHE A 225 4.46 5.38 -4.95
CA PHE A 225 3.16 6.06 -4.98
C PHE A 225 2.03 5.08 -4.70
N ALA A 226 0.86 5.61 -4.36
CA ALA A 226 -0.33 4.79 -4.29
C ALA A 226 -1.59 5.54 -4.73
N TRP A 227 -2.62 4.76 -5.00
CA TRP A 227 -3.97 5.22 -5.29
C TRP A 227 -4.95 4.43 -4.45
N LEU A 228 -5.72 5.11 -3.62
CA LEU A 228 -6.80 4.51 -2.84
C LEU A 228 -8.11 4.68 -3.61
N VAL A 229 -8.72 3.57 -4.03
CA VAL A 229 -9.96 3.57 -4.82
C VAL A 229 -11.14 3.21 -3.92
N PHE A 230 -12.09 4.13 -3.81
CA PHE A 230 -13.26 3.99 -2.97
C PHE A 230 -14.52 3.68 -3.80
N SER A 231 -15.55 3.18 -3.11
CA SER A 231 -16.85 2.84 -3.71
C SER A 231 -17.66 4.04 -4.20
N SER A 232 -17.35 5.23 -3.68
CA SER A 232 -18.05 6.48 -3.96
C SER A 232 -17.25 7.65 -3.39
N ASN A 233 -17.68 8.87 -3.69
CA ASN A 233 -17.20 10.11 -3.08
C ASN A 233 -18.08 10.54 -1.88
N GLN A 234 -18.62 9.60 -1.10
CA GLN A 234 -19.53 9.83 0.03
C GLN A 234 -18.87 9.52 1.38
N PRO A 235 -19.29 10.12 2.52
CA PRO A 235 -18.54 10.03 3.78
C PRO A 235 -18.41 8.61 4.36
N ASN A 236 -19.29 7.71 3.95
CA ASN A 236 -19.30 6.29 4.30
C ASN A 236 -18.67 5.40 3.22
N ALA A 237 -17.95 5.98 2.25
CA ALA A 237 -17.31 5.24 1.18
C ALA A 237 -16.37 4.17 1.74
N LYS A 238 -16.34 3.03 1.05
CA LYS A 238 -15.49 1.90 1.41
C LYS A 238 -14.38 1.79 0.40
N LEU A 239 -13.18 1.56 0.87
CA LEU A 239 -12.03 1.19 0.06
C LEU A 239 -12.33 -0.14 -0.66
N LEU A 240 -12.10 -0.13 -1.97
CA LEU A 240 -12.28 -1.26 -2.88
C LEU A 240 -10.95 -1.82 -3.36
N GLY A 241 -9.95 -0.95 -3.50
CA GLY A 241 -8.62 -1.33 -3.92
C GLY A 241 -7.58 -0.26 -3.66
N ILE A 242 -6.33 -0.70 -3.70
CA ILE A 242 -5.13 0.10 -3.63
C ILE A 242 -4.29 -0.28 -4.84
N VAL A 243 -3.96 0.71 -5.69
CA VAL A 243 -2.88 0.53 -6.67
C VAL A 243 -1.64 1.10 -6.03
N TYR A 244 -0.63 0.28 -5.82
CA TYR A 244 0.69 0.71 -5.36
C TYR A 244 1.59 0.82 -6.59
N ASP A 245 2.49 1.80 -6.67
CA ASP A 245 3.52 1.92 -7.70
C ASP A 245 4.89 2.11 -7.04
N GLY A 246 5.67 1.04 -6.92
CA GLY A 246 7.02 1.14 -6.36
C GLY A 246 8.08 1.61 -7.36
N THR A 247 7.78 1.64 -8.66
CA THR A 247 8.80 1.84 -9.71
C THR A 247 8.75 3.20 -10.40
N TYR A 248 8.03 4.16 -9.82
CA TYR A 248 7.89 5.53 -10.36
C TYR A 248 7.32 5.57 -11.78
N THR A 249 6.47 4.60 -12.13
CA THR A 249 5.84 4.57 -13.47
C THR A 249 4.73 5.61 -13.60
N LEU A 250 4.12 6.01 -12.48
CA LEU A 250 2.94 6.86 -12.41
C LEU A 250 1.78 6.31 -13.26
N LEU A 251 1.72 4.99 -13.40
CA LEU A 251 0.75 4.29 -14.26
C LEU A 251 0.79 4.77 -15.72
N LYS A 252 1.95 5.24 -16.19
CA LYS A 252 2.15 5.64 -17.59
C LYS A 252 2.55 4.46 -18.47
N GLY A 253 2.20 4.57 -19.74
CA GLY A 253 2.50 3.56 -20.75
C GLY A 253 1.51 2.40 -20.72
N GLN A 254 1.93 1.25 -21.23
CA GLN A 254 1.10 0.05 -21.27
C GLN A 254 1.15 -0.67 -19.92
N ILE A 255 -0.02 -0.94 -19.35
CA ILE A 255 -0.18 -1.69 -18.10
C ILE A 255 -0.71 -3.08 -18.42
N ILE A 256 -0.02 -4.10 -17.92
CA ILE A 256 -0.31 -5.51 -18.17
C ILE A 256 -0.61 -6.20 -16.84
N LEU A 257 -1.74 -6.88 -16.74
CA LEU A 257 -2.16 -7.69 -15.59
C LEU A 257 -2.58 -9.07 -16.09
N ASP A 258 -2.08 -10.14 -15.46
CA ASP A 258 -2.41 -11.52 -15.84
C ASP A 258 -2.20 -11.83 -17.34
N GLN A 259 -1.17 -11.22 -17.96
CA GLN A 259 -0.85 -11.31 -19.39
C GLN A 259 -1.85 -10.62 -20.33
N GLU A 260 -2.82 -9.87 -19.79
CA GLU A 260 -3.76 -9.06 -20.55
C GLU A 260 -3.42 -7.57 -20.48
N ASP A 261 -3.63 -6.87 -21.60
CA ASP A 261 -3.50 -5.42 -21.67
C ASP A 261 -4.66 -4.76 -20.92
N VAL A 262 -4.33 -4.13 -19.80
CA VAL A 262 -5.28 -3.36 -19.00
C VAL A 262 -5.40 -1.96 -19.56
N VAL A 263 -4.26 -1.33 -19.87
CA VAL A 263 -4.19 0.01 -20.43
C VAL A 263 -3.31 -0.05 -21.67
N SER A 264 -3.85 0.39 -22.79
CA SER A 264 -3.14 0.39 -24.08
C SER A 264 -2.56 1.76 -24.39
N TRP A 265 -1.52 1.79 -25.22
CA TRP A 265 -0.89 3.03 -25.72
C TRP A 265 -1.89 4.02 -26.34
N ASN A 266 -2.93 3.48 -26.98
CA ASN A 266 -3.91 4.25 -27.74
C ASN A 266 -5.01 4.90 -26.88
N GLU A 267 -5.00 4.69 -25.55
CA GLU A 267 -6.02 5.25 -24.66
C GLU A 267 -5.70 6.68 -24.16
N TYR A 268 -4.53 7.24 -24.53
CA TYR A 268 -4.08 8.58 -24.13
C TYR A 268 -3.63 9.49 -25.30
N GLU A 269 -3.89 9.11 -26.55
CA GLU A 269 -3.77 10.01 -27.71
C GLU A 269 -5.04 10.85 -27.91
#